data_AF-A0A2V1E2E2-F1
#
_entry.id   AF-A0A2V1E2E2-F1
#
_cell.length_a   1.000
_cell.length_b   1.000
_cell.length_c   1.000
_cell.angle_alpha   90.00
_cell.angle_beta   90.00
_cell.angle_gamma   90.00
#
_symmetry.space_group_name_H-M   'P 1'
#
loop_
_entity.id
_entity.type
_entity.pdbx_description
1 polymer ?
#
loop_
_entity_poly.entity_id
_entity_poly.type
_entity_poly.pdbx_seq_one_letter_code
_entity_poly.pdbx_strand_id
1 'polypeptide(L)'
;MFGFLSSTLVDIATETEATAEKYVSGKRDLLDNNYYFRFNVQQGLQGVAIAEYQEQGLIEAATEEYLTQQEQKFRIRECVSNFKQKQNRAESSFSTILSASAASTMRLDVYWKDW
;
A
#
# COMPACT_ATOMS: atom_id res chain seq x y z
N MET A 1 20.17 23.40 17.36
CA MET A 1 20.94 22.77 16.26
C MET A 1 20.65 21.27 16.11
N PHE A 2 20.61 20.48 17.20
CA PHE A 2 20.30 19.03 17.13
C PHE A 2 18.88 18.67 16.63
N GLY A 3 17.85 19.44 16.99
CA GLY A 3 16.47 19.16 16.54
C GLY A 3 16.27 19.27 15.03
N PHE A 4 17.00 20.16 14.35
CA PHE A 4 16.95 20.31 12.91
C PHE A 4 17.47 19.05 12.19
N LEU A 5 18.64 18.54 12.59
CA LEU A 5 19.24 17.35 11.99
C LEU A 5 18.41 16.09 12.24
N SER A 6 17.82 15.95 13.44
CA SER A 6 16.93 14.83 13.76
C SER A 6 15.66 14.86 12.92
N SER A 7 15.04 16.04 12.74
CA SER A 7 13.85 16.19 11.90
C SER A 7 14.16 15.88 10.44
N THR A 8 15.25 16.43 9.90
CA THR A 8 15.66 16.18 8.52
C THR A 8 15.94 14.70 8.25
N LEU A 9 16.55 13.98 9.21
CA LEU A 9 16.78 12.55 9.04
C LEU A 9 15.47 11.74 9.00
N VAL A 10 14.49 12.12 9.83
CA VAL A 10 13.15 11.52 9.79
C VAL A 10 12.49 11.81 8.45
N ASP A 11 12.49 13.06 7.99
CA ASP A 11 11.90 13.46 6.71
C ASP A 11 12.53 12.70 5.53
N ILE A 12 13.85 12.49 5.54
CA ILE A 12 14.55 11.70 4.52
C ILE A 12 14.17 10.21 4.62
N ALA A 13 14.07 9.67 5.84
CA ALA A 13 13.73 8.27 6.05
C ALA A 13 12.26 7.95 5.73
N THR A 14 11.37 8.94 5.81
CA THR A 14 9.94 8.84 5.49
C THR A 14 9.60 9.37 4.10
N GLU A 15 10.58 9.92 3.37
CA GLU A 15 10.41 10.39 1.99
C GLU A 15 10.06 9.20 1.09
N THR A 16 8.83 9.20 0.57
CA THR A 16 8.36 8.13 -0.33
C THR A 16 7.76 8.64 -1.63
N GLU A 17 7.46 9.94 -1.74
CA GLU A 17 6.80 10.54 -2.90
C GLU A 17 7.80 10.92 -3.98
N ALA A 18 8.81 11.74 -3.66
CA ALA A 18 9.85 12.14 -4.60
C ALA A 18 10.65 10.92 -5.09
N THR A 19 10.88 9.94 -4.22
CA THR A 19 11.48 8.65 -4.60
C THR A 19 10.59 7.89 -5.61
N ALA A 20 9.28 7.87 -5.40
CA ALA A 20 8.34 7.24 -6.33
C ALA A 20 8.27 8.00 -7.67
N GLU A 21 8.24 9.33 -7.65
CA GLU A 21 8.28 10.18 -8.86
C GLU A 21 9.54 9.93 -9.67
N LYS A 22 10.70 9.87 -9.00
CA LYS A 22 11.98 9.55 -9.62
C LYS A 22 11.95 8.16 -10.26
N TYR A 23 11.39 7.16 -9.56
CA TYR A 23 11.25 5.81 -10.10
C TYR A 23 10.40 5.80 -11.37
N VAL A 24 9.22 6.41 -11.34
CA VAL A 24 8.31 6.49 -12.49
C VAL A 24 8.97 7.22 -13.65
N SER A 25 9.68 8.31 -13.40
CA SER A 25 10.37 9.06 -14.46
C SER A 25 11.37 8.21 -15.25
N GLY A 26 12.06 7.28 -14.57
CA GLY A 26 13.04 6.38 -15.18
C GLY A 26 12.47 5.04 -15.67
N LYS A 27 11.24 4.70 -15.28
CA LYS A 27 10.58 3.42 -15.56
C LYS A 27 9.15 3.62 -16.08
N ARG A 28 8.93 4.65 -16.90
CA ARG A 28 7.60 5.02 -17.44
C ARG A 28 6.90 3.85 -18.11
N ASP A 29 7.64 3.04 -18.86
CA ASP A 29 7.09 1.84 -19.51
C ASP A 29 6.41 0.87 -18.51
N LEU A 30 6.87 0.79 -17.26
CA LEU A 30 6.22 -0.05 -16.25
C LEU A 30 4.89 0.55 -15.79
N LEU A 31 4.79 1.88 -15.74
CA LEU A 31 3.55 2.57 -15.45
C LEU A 31 2.57 2.44 -16.62
N ASP A 32 3.03 2.76 -17.84
CA ASP A 32 2.20 2.78 -19.05
C ASP A 32 1.66 1.38 -19.40
N ASN A 33 2.43 0.34 -19.17
CA ASN A 33 2.01 -1.05 -19.39
C ASN A 33 1.29 -1.68 -18.19
N ASN A 34 0.91 -0.90 -17.17
CA ASN A 34 0.21 -1.38 -15.98
C ASN A 34 0.95 -2.53 -15.26
N TYR A 35 2.27 -2.43 -15.16
CA TYR A 35 3.13 -3.35 -14.39
C TYR A 35 3.58 -2.76 -13.05
N TYR A 36 3.44 -1.45 -12.87
CA TYR A 36 3.74 -0.74 -11.64
C TYR A 36 2.47 -0.07 -11.10
N PHE A 37 2.08 -0.45 -9.89
CA PHE A 37 0.99 0.17 -9.15
C PHE A 37 1.52 0.68 -7.82
N ARG A 38 1.27 1.96 -7.53
CA ARG A 38 1.55 2.56 -6.22
C ARG A 38 0.23 2.98 -5.59
N PHE A 39 -0.07 2.39 -4.45
CA PHE A 39 -1.15 2.79 -3.57
C PHE A 39 -0.54 3.55 -2.40
N ASN A 40 -0.92 4.80 -2.23
CA ASN A 40 -0.44 5.63 -1.13
C ASN A 40 -1.55 6.58 -0.70
N VAL A 41 -1.73 6.75 0.62
CA VAL A 41 -2.69 7.69 1.19
C VAL A 41 -2.10 9.10 1.10
N GLN A 42 -2.66 9.97 0.25
CA GLN A 42 -2.09 11.29 -0.02
C GLN A 42 -2.28 12.29 1.13
N GLN A 43 -3.33 12.11 1.94
CA GLN A 43 -3.75 13.05 2.97
C GLN A 43 -4.29 12.30 4.20
N GLY A 44 -4.08 12.86 5.38
CA GLY A 44 -4.62 12.33 6.65
C GLY A 44 -3.59 11.68 7.57
N LEU A 45 -2.36 11.43 7.08
CA LEU A 45 -1.30 10.75 7.84
C LEU A 45 0.00 11.56 7.99
N GLN A 46 0.02 12.84 7.61
CA GLN A 46 1.24 13.65 7.59
C GLN A 46 1.87 13.87 8.97
N GLY A 47 1.09 13.72 10.05
CA GLY A 47 1.56 13.83 11.43
C GLY A 47 1.86 12.48 12.10
N VAL A 48 1.65 11.37 11.41
CA VAL A 48 1.78 10.03 11.99
C VAL A 48 3.23 9.55 11.86
N ALA A 49 3.88 9.27 12.99
CA ALA A 49 5.23 8.72 13.00
C ALA A 49 5.23 7.20 12.76
N ILE A 50 6.37 6.67 12.30
CA ILE A 50 6.54 5.25 11.93
C ILE A 50 6.19 4.27 13.08
N ALA A 51 6.40 4.67 14.34
CA ALA A 51 6.21 3.81 15.52
C ALA A 51 4.97 4.18 16.37
N GLU A 52 4.06 5.00 15.84
CA GLU A 52 2.93 5.54 16.58
C GLU A 52 1.74 4.55 16.59
N TYR A 53 1.84 3.48 17.39
CA TYR A 53 0.78 2.44 17.46
C TYR A 53 -0.58 2.97 17.92
N GLN A 54 -0.60 4.12 18.60
CA GLN A 54 -1.81 4.78 19.09
C GLN A 54 -2.63 5.40 17.95
N GLU A 55 -2.01 5.65 16.80
CA GLU A 55 -2.65 6.25 15.62
C GLU A 55 -3.34 5.22 14.72
N GLN A 56 -3.48 3.96 15.17
CA GLN A 56 -4.11 2.89 14.39
C GLN A 56 -5.48 3.32 13.84
N GLY A 57 -6.34 3.92 14.66
CA GLY A 57 -7.66 4.36 14.22
C GLY A 57 -7.62 5.44 13.14
N LEU A 58 -6.64 6.36 13.21
CA LEU A 58 -6.43 7.37 12.19
C LEU A 58 -5.91 6.76 10.88
N ILE A 59 -4.97 5.82 10.98
CA ILE A 59 -4.43 5.06 9.85
C ILE A 59 -5.55 4.29 9.14
N GLU A 60 -6.39 3.59 9.89
CA GLU A 60 -7.54 2.84 9.36
C GLU A 60 -8.51 3.77 8.64
N ALA A 61 -8.93 4.86 9.30
CA ALA A 61 -9.89 5.80 8.73
C ALA A 61 -9.37 6.46 7.44
N ALA A 62 -8.14 6.97 7.45
CA ALA A 62 -7.54 7.61 6.26
C ALA A 62 -7.33 6.59 5.12
N THR A 63 -6.97 5.35 5.45
CA THR A 63 -6.82 4.28 4.47
C THR A 63 -8.16 3.85 3.88
N GLU A 64 -9.21 3.73 4.70
CA GLU A 64 -10.56 3.40 4.22
C GLU A 64 -11.11 4.51 3.31
N GLU A 65 -10.97 5.77 3.71
CA GLU A 65 -11.33 6.90 2.86
C GLU A 65 -10.60 6.85 1.51
N TYR A 66 -9.28 6.62 1.54
CA TYR A 66 -8.48 6.46 0.32
C TYR A 66 -8.99 5.32 -0.57
N LEU A 67 -9.22 4.13 -0.01
CA LEU A 67 -9.64 2.95 -0.78
C LEU A 67 -11.07 3.04 -1.30
N THR A 68 -11.94 3.84 -0.66
CA THR A 68 -13.33 4.02 -1.07
C THR A 68 -13.50 4.99 -2.22
N GLN A 69 -12.49 5.82 -2.52
CA GLN A 69 -12.47 6.71 -3.68
C GLN A 69 -12.61 5.94 -5.00
N GLN A 70 -13.38 6.50 -5.93
CA GLN A 70 -13.72 5.84 -7.18
C GLN A 70 -12.48 5.55 -8.04
N GLU A 71 -11.51 6.47 -8.07
CA GLU A 71 -10.24 6.30 -8.78
C GLU A 71 -9.45 5.11 -8.23
N GLN A 72 -9.35 4.98 -6.92
CA GLN A 72 -8.59 3.88 -6.30
C GLN A 72 -9.28 2.54 -6.51
N LYS A 73 -10.61 2.49 -6.44
CA LYS A 73 -11.38 1.29 -6.81
C LYS A 73 -11.09 0.86 -8.25
N PHE A 74 -10.99 1.79 -9.19
CA PHE A 74 -10.65 1.50 -10.57
C PHE A 74 -9.22 0.95 -10.70
N ARG A 75 -8.23 1.64 -10.11
CA ARG A 75 -6.82 1.22 -10.14
C ARG A 75 -6.59 -0.15 -9.49
N ILE A 76 -7.29 -0.47 -8.40
CA ILE A 76 -7.24 -1.80 -7.77
C ILE A 76 -7.78 -2.87 -8.72
N ARG A 77 -8.87 -2.61 -9.44
CA ARG A 77 -9.42 -3.57 -10.42
C ARG A 77 -8.46 -3.81 -11.58
N GLU A 78 -7.83 -2.76 -12.11
CA GLU A 78 -6.80 -2.90 -13.15
C GLU A 78 -5.59 -3.71 -12.65
N CYS A 79 -5.12 -3.40 -11.44
CA CYS A 79 -4.06 -4.14 -10.77
C CYS A 79 -4.39 -5.63 -10.67
N VAL A 80 -5.56 -5.97 -10.11
CA VAL A 80 -6.02 -7.36 -9.97
C VAL A 80 -6.18 -8.04 -11.34
N SER A 81 -6.69 -7.33 -12.35
CA SER A 81 -6.83 -7.86 -13.71
C SER A 81 -5.46 -8.22 -14.31
N ASN A 82 -4.47 -7.33 -14.19
CA ASN A 82 -3.11 -7.59 -14.64
C ASN A 82 -2.46 -8.75 -13.87
N PHE A 83 -2.67 -8.83 -12.56
CA PHE A 83 -2.20 -9.96 -11.75
C PHE A 83 -2.79 -11.30 -12.21
N LYS A 84 -4.07 -11.34 -12.58
CA LYS A 84 -4.72 -12.56 -13.10
C LYS A 84 -4.20 -12.99 -14.46
N GLN A 85 -3.79 -12.04 -15.30
CA GLN A 85 -3.26 -12.30 -16.64
C GLN A 85 -1.80 -12.77 -16.63
N LYS A 86 -1.12 -12.72 -15.48
CA LYS A 86 0.26 -13.20 -15.33
C LYS A 86 0.31 -14.73 -15.52
N GLN A 87 0.71 -15.16 -16.72
CA GLN A 87 0.80 -16.59 -17.10
C GLN A 87 2.00 -17.32 -16.50
N ASN A 88 3.03 -16.60 -16.04
CA ASN A 88 4.17 -17.20 -15.36
C ASN A 88 3.83 -17.39 -13.88
N ARG A 89 3.86 -18.64 -13.40
CA ARG A 89 3.85 -18.95 -11.97
C ARG A 89 4.90 -18.08 -11.29
N ALA A 90 4.50 -17.27 -10.31
CA ALA A 90 5.43 -16.95 -9.25
C ALA A 90 5.96 -18.28 -8.72
N GLU A 91 7.27 -18.41 -8.48
CA GLU A 91 7.81 -19.60 -7.82
C GLU A 91 6.85 -20.04 -6.71
N SER A 92 6.54 -21.33 -6.67
CA SER A 92 5.39 -21.98 -6.02
C SER A 92 5.04 -21.51 -4.60
N SER A 93 5.94 -20.78 -3.93
CA SER A 93 5.76 -20.09 -2.66
C SER A 93 4.62 -19.06 -2.63
N PHE A 94 4.45 -18.20 -3.66
CA PHE A 94 3.46 -17.11 -3.58
C PHE A 94 2.01 -17.60 -3.75
N SER A 95 1.77 -18.62 -4.58
CA SER A 95 0.45 -19.23 -4.73
C SER A 95 -0.03 -19.90 -3.44
N THR A 96 0.89 -20.52 -2.70
CA THR A 96 0.59 -21.12 -1.39
C THR A 96 0.21 -20.05 -0.38
N ILE A 97 0.92 -18.92 -0.37
CA ILE A 97 0.61 -17.78 0.53
C ILE A 97 -0.74 -17.15 0.18
N LEU A 98 -1.07 -16.95 -1.09
CA LEU A 98 -2.39 -16.41 -1.50
C LEU A 98 -3.56 -17.33 -1.15
N SER A 99 -3.39 -18.65 -1.31
CA SER A 99 -4.42 -19.61 -0.90
C SER A 99 -4.60 -19.65 0.63
N ALA A 100 -3.50 -19.49 1.37
CA ALA A 100 -3.52 -19.42 2.82
C ALA A 100 -4.16 -18.10 3.30
N SER A 101 -3.87 -16.97 2.65
CA SER A 101 -4.45 -15.66 3.02
C SER A 101 -5.93 -15.58 2.69
N ALA A 102 -6.39 -16.08 1.54
CA ALA A 102 -7.82 -16.18 1.21
C ALA A 102 -8.58 -17.09 2.20
N ALA A 103 -7.98 -18.21 2.62
CA ALA A 103 -8.53 -19.07 3.66
C ALA A 103 -8.50 -18.41 5.06
N SER A 104 -7.51 -17.55 5.33
CA SER A 104 -7.42 -16.77 6.57
C SER A 104 -8.43 -15.61 6.60
N THR A 105 -8.70 -14.94 5.48
CA THR A 105 -9.78 -13.92 5.39
C THR A 105 -11.12 -14.57 5.74
N MET A 106 -11.42 -15.75 5.18
CA MET A 106 -12.61 -16.53 5.54
C MET A 106 -12.65 -16.95 7.02
N ARG A 107 -11.50 -17.05 7.69
CA ARG A 107 -11.37 -17.39 9.12
C ARG A 107 -11.43 -16.17 10.03
N LEU A 108 -11.02 -15.00 9.55
CA LEU A 108 -11.12 -13.72 10.26
C LEU A 108 -12.55 -13.18 10.22
N ASP A 109 -13.32 -13.43 9.16
CA ASP A 109 -14.77 -13.11 9.09
C ASP A 109 -15.60 -13.81 10.18
N VAL A 110 -15.06 -14.88 10.79
CA VAL A 110 -15.66 -15.59 11.94
C VAL A 110 -15.25 -14.96 13.27
N TYR A 111 -14.10 -14.28 13.35
CA TYR A 111 -13.56 -13.71 14.59
C TYR A 111 -14.01 -12.27 14.88
N TRP A 112 -14.50 -11.52 13.89
CA TRP A 112 -14.96 -10.14 14.06
C TRP A 112 -16.45 -9.99 14.39
N LYS A 113 -17.20 -11.09 14.52
CA LYS A 113 -18.65 -11.06 14.77
C LYS A 113 -19.07 -10.99 16.25
N ASP A 114 -18.12 -11.12 17.17
CA ASP A 114 -18.38 -11.23 18.62
C ASP A 114 -17.76 -10.07 19.45
N TRP A 115 -17.61 -8.88 18.86
CA TRP A 115 -17.38 -7.62 19.58
C TRP A 115 -18.45 -6.60 19.20
#